data_AF-A0A5Y0S375-F1
#
_entry.id   AF-A0A5Y0S375-F1
#
_cell.length_a   1.000
_cell.length_b   1.000
_cell.length_c   1.000
_cell.angle_alpha   90.00
_cell.angle_beta   90.00
_cell.angle_gamma   90.00
#
_symmetry.space_group_name_H-M   'P 1'
#
loop_
_entity.id
_entity.type
_entity.pdbx_description
1 polymer ?
#
loop_
_entity_poly.entity_id
_entity_poly.type
_entity_poly.pdbx_seq_one_letter_code
_entity_poly.pdbx_strand_id
1 'polypeptide(L)' 'PTPYYVTLIWLGQSPKHKLAGFKEGTMVAPFSEQTVNTVPPAGDQLLVGNIDDYGAMRMNRFTCTAEKCTFRERIHE' A
#
# COMPACT_ATOMS: atom_id res chain seq x y z
N PRO A 1 11.17 -6.40 4.84
CA PRO A 1 10.42 -7.67 4.74
C PRO A 1 10.07 -8.23 6.13
N THR A 2 8.90 -8.87 6.28
CA THR A 2 8.34 -9.33 7.56
C THR A 2 8.05 -10.84 7.53
N PRO A 3 7.99 -11.51 8.70
CA PRO A 3 7.56 -12.90 8.82
C PRO A 3 6.02 -13.08 8.81
N TYR A 4 5.25 -12.04 8.46
CA TYR A 4 3.79 -12.04 8.55
C TYR A 4 3.16 -11.90 7.17
N TYR A 5 1.97 -12.47 7.01
CA TYR A 5 1.13 -12.16 5.86
C TYR A 5 0.65 -10.71 5.95
N VAL A 6 0.68 -9.99 4.84
CA VAL A 6 0.21 -8.60 4.76
C VAL A 6 -0.88 -8.52 3.71
N THR A 7 -2.11 -8.22 4.14
CA THR A 7 -3.25 -8.02 3.24
C THR A 7 -3.34 -6.56 2.83
N LEU A 8 -2.97 -6.25 1.59
CA LEU A 8 -3.06 -4.93 0.97
C LEU A 8 -4.43 -4.76 0.32
N ILE A 9 -5.18 -3.72 0.71
CA ILE A 9 -6.54 -3.46 0.19
C ILE A 9 -6.71 -2.06 -0.38
N TRP A 10 -5.70 -1.19 -0.19
CA TRP A 10 -5.70 0.16 -0.70
C TRP A 10 -4.33 0.54 -1.26
N LEU A 11 -4.34 1.17 -2.42
CA LEU A 11 -3.18 1.77 -3.05
C LEU A 11 -3.66 3.03 -3.78
N GLY A 12 -3.17 4.21 -3.39
CA GLY A 12 -3.69 5.48 -3.90
C GLY A 12 -2.80 6.66 -3.56
N GLN A 13 -3.13 7.87 -4.03
CA GLN A 13 -2.44 9.11 -3.62
C GLN A 13 -3.20 9.89 -2.54
N SER A 14 -4.46 9.49 -2.29
CA SER A 14 -5.31 10.05 -1.26
C SER A 14 -6.22 8.95 -0.68
N PRO A 15 -6.86 9.19 0.47
CA PRO A 15 -7.86 8.26 1.03
C PRO A 15 -9.14 8.16 0.18
N LYS A 16 -9.31 9.02 -0.83
CA LYS A 16 -10.56 9.11 -1.62
C LYS A 16 -10.55 8.22 -2.86
N HIS A 17 -9.38 8.06 -3.49
CA HIS A 17 -9.27 7.36 -4.77
C HIS A 17 -8.08 6.40 -4.78
N LYS A 18 -8.36 5.15 -5.16
CA LYS A 18 -7.33 4.16 -5.48
C LYS A 18 -6.67 4.50 -6.83
N LEU A 19 -5.44 4.05 -7.02
CA LEU A 19 -4.79 4.10 -8.33
C LEU A 19 -5.61 3.30 -9.34
N ALA A 20 -5.73 3.82 -10.56
CA ALA A 20 -6.33 3.08 -11.65
C ALA A 20 -5.58 1.75 -11.86
N GLY A 21 -6.33 0.67 -12.12
CA GLY A 21 -5.77 -0.68 -12.27
C GLY A 21 -5.73 -1.50 -10.97
N PHE A 22 -5.66 -0.86 -9.79
CA PHE A 22 -5.69 -1.57 -8.51
C PHE A 22 -7.13 -1.91 -8.11
N LYS A 23 -7.63 -3.05 -8.60
CA LYS A 23 -9.05 -3.43 -8.46
C LYS A 23 -9.35 -4.25 -7.20
N GLU A 24 -8.49 -5.18 -6.84
CA GLU A 24 -8.73 -6.15 -5.77
C GLU A 24 -7.61 -6.11 -4.72
N GLY A 25 -7.96 -6.48 -3.49
CA GLY A 25 -6.96 -6.66 -2.44
C GLY A 25 -6.06 -7.86 -2.74
N THR A 26 -4.82 -7.82 -2.27
CA THR A 26 -3.86 -8.92 -2.42
C THR A 26 -3.20 -9.22 -1.09
N MET A 27 -2.85 -10.48 -0.87
CA MET A 27 -2.17 -10.93 0.34
C MET A 27 -0.74 -11.31 -0.01
N VAL A 28 0.21 -10.58 0.55
CA VAL A 28 1.65 -10.82 0.36
C VAL A 28 2.12 -11.82 1.42
N ALA A 29 2.84 -12.85 0.99
CA ALA A 29 3.36 -13.89 1.87
C ALA A 29 4.60 -13.41 2.66
N PRO A 30 4.94 -14.05 3.79
CA PRO A 30 6.16 -13.76 4.53
C PRO A 30 7.40 -13.78 3.64
N PHE A 31 8.23 -12.75 3.76
CA PHE A 31 9.48 -12.59 2.99
C PHE A 31 9.34 -12.72 1.45
N SER A 32 8.14 -12.49 0.91
CA SER A 32 7.90 -12.53 -0.53
C SER A 32 7.61 -11.13 -1.10
N GLU A 33 7.54 -11.07 -2.43
CA GLU A 33 7.10 -9.90 -3.19
C GLU A 33 5.88 -10.27 -4.03
N GLN A 34 5.04 -9.29 -4.32
CA GLN A 34 3.85 -9.46 -5.15
C GLN A 34 3.70 -8.28 -6.10
N THR A 35 3.68 -8.55 -7.40
CA THR A 35 3.40 -7.54 -8.42
C THR A 35 1.90 -7.24 -8.45
N VAL A 36 1.56 -5.96 -8.50
CA VAL A 36 0.18 -5.47 -8.62
C VAL A 36 0.04 -4.59 -9.86
N ASN A 37 -1.10 -4.70 -10.54
CA ASN A 37 -1.39 -3.88 -11.71
C ASN A 37 -1.88 -2.51 -11.29
N THR A 38 -1.18 -1.45 -11.71
CA THR A 38 -1.53 -0.07 -11.40
C THR A 38 -1.08 0.85 -12.53
N VAL A 39 -1.75 1.98 -12.68
CA VAL A 39 -1.18 3.13 -13.37
C VAL A 39 -0.28 3.85 -12.36
N PRO A 40 0.99 4.13 -12.71
CA PRO A 40 1.91 4.83 -11.81
C PRO A 40 1.32 6.16 -11.33
N PRO A 41 1.42 6.48 -10.03
CA PRO A 41 0.98 7.76 -9.50
C PRO A 41 1.84 8.91 -10.05
N ALA A 42 1.24 10.10 -10.19
CA ALA A 42 2.00 11.31 -10.49
C ALA A 42 2.54 11.93 -9.19
N GLY A 43 3.86 12.03 -9.04
CA GLY A 43 4.51 12.65 -7.87
C GLY A 43 5.20 11.64 -6.94
N ASP A 44 5.51 12.08 -5.72
CA ASP A 44 6.41 11.38 -4.78
C ASP A 44 5.68 10.76 -3.58
N GLN A 45 4.35 10.71 -3.58
CA GLN A 45 3.57 10.16 -2.46
C GLN A 45 2.67 9.00 -2.88
N LEU A 46 2.63 8.01 -1.99
CA LEU A 46 1.79 6.83 -2.11
C LEU A 46 1.17 6.49 -0.75
N LEU A 47 -0.12 6.20 -0.74
CA LEU A 47 -0.84 5.66 0.40
C LEU A 47 -1.10 4.18 0.19
N VAL A 48 -0.74 3.38 1.19
CA VAL A 48 -0.88 1.93 1.20
C VAL A 48 -1.72 1.54 2.42
N GLY A 49 -2.89 0.96 2.18
CA GLY A 49 -3.78 0.48 3.22
C GLY A 49 -3.68 -1.04 3.37
N ASN A 50 -3.34 -1.49 4.58
CA ASN A 50 -3.35 -2.91 4.94
C ASN A 50 -4.44 -3.19 5.99
N ILE A 51 -4.90 -4.44 6.08
CA ILE A 51 -5.72 -4.90 7.21
C ILE A 51 -4.81 -5.32 8.36
N ASP A 52 -5.16 -4.95 9.59
CA ASP A 52 -4.52 -5.44 10.81
C ASP A 52 -5.21 -6.70 11.37
N ASP A 53 -4.63 -7.30 12.41
CA ASP A 53 -5.12 -8.55 13.03
C ASP A 53 -6.52 -8.41 13.64
N TYR A 54 -6.99 -7.18 13.87
CA TYR A 54 -8.33 -6.88 14.38
C TYR A 54 -9.33 -6.57 13.26
N GLY A 55 -8.93 -6.67 11.99
CA GLY A 55 -9.76 -6.42 10.82
C GLY A 55 -9.86 -4.94 10.41
N ALA A 56 -9.15 -4.03 11.07
CA ALA A 56 -9.18 -2.61 10.74
C ALA A 56 -8.23 -2.29 9.59
N MET A 57 -8.64 -1.37 8.71
CA MET A 57 -7.74 -0.81 7.70
C MET A 57 -6.80 0.19 8.36
N ARG A 58 -5.50 -0.03 8.19
CA ARG A 58 -4.42 0.89 8.58
C ARG A 58 -3.82 1.53 7.34
N MET A 59 -3.95 2.84 7.26
CA MET A 59 -3.40 3.63 6.15
C MET A 59 -1.97 4.06 6.46
N ASN A 60 -1.05 3.80 5.54
CA ASN A 60 0.36 4.12 5.69
C ASN A 60 0.80 5.03 4.54
N ARG A 61 1.56 6.08 4.84
CA ARG A 61 2.12 7.00 3.86
C ARG A 61 3.53 6.56 3.49
N PHE A 62 3.83 6.57 2.20
CA PHE A 62 5.12 6.29 1.62
C PHE A 62 5.59 7.48 0.79
N THR A 63 6.89 7.71 0.77
CA THR A 63 7.56 8.67 -0.13
C THR A 63 8.32 7.89 -1.20
N CYS A 64 8.14 8.28 -2.46
CA CYS A 64 8.62 7.59 -3.65
C CYS A 64 9.71 8.38 -4.38
N THR A 65 10.68 7.65 -4.89
CA THR A 65 11.67 8.09 -5.88
C THR A 65 11.34 7.41 -7.21
N ALA A 66 12.15 7.63 -8.26
CA ALA A 66 11.96 6.98 -9.56
C ALA A 66 11.93 5.43 -9.48
N GLU A 67 12.59 4.83 -8.49
CA GLU A 67 12.75 3.37 -8.40
C GLU A 67 12.03 2.72 -7.22
N LYS A 68 11.86 3.44 -6.09
CA LYS A 68 11.36 2.85 -4.85
C LYS A 68 10.55 3.81 -4.00
N CYS A 69 9.59 3.24 -3.26
CA CYS A 69 8.83 3.91 -2.23
C CYS A 69 9.23 3.40 -0.84
N THR A 70 9.41 4.31 0.12
CA THR A 70 9.79 3.99 1.51
C THR A 70 8.72 4.47 2.48
N PHE A 71 8.44 3.66 3.50
CA PHE A 71 7.48 4.01 4.56
C PHE A 71 7.91 5.30 5.25
N ARG A 72 6.95 6.20 5.47
CA ARG A 72 7.14 7.46 6.19
C ARG A 72 6.44 7.43 7.54
N GLU A 73 5.14 7.14 7.54
CA GLU A 73 4.32 7.17 8.75
C GLU A 73 3.04 6.36 8.58
N ARG A 74 2.44 5.96 9.70
CA ARG A 74 1.06 5.50 9.74
C ARG A 74 0.15 6.69 9.98
N ILE A 75 -0.87 6.84 9.14
CA ILE A 75 -1.87 7.89 9.31
C ILE A 75 -2.81 7.45 10.42
N HIS A 76 -2.94 8.30 11.45
CA HIS A 76 -3.92 8.16 12.52
C HIS A 76 -5.00 9.19 12.24
N GLU A 77 -6.12 8.76 11.69
CA GLU A 77 -7.37 9.54 11.66
C GLU A 77 -8.27 9.08 12.81
#